data_AF-A0A8T4YVA4-F1
#
_entry.id   AF-A0A8T4YVA4-F1
#
_cell.length_a   1.000
_cell.length_b   1.000
_cell.length_c   1.000
_cell.angle_alpha   90.00
_cell.angle_beta   90.00
_cell.angle_gamma   90.00
#
_symmetry.space_group_name_H-M   'P 1'
#
loop_
_entity.id
_entity.type
_entity.pdbx_description
1 polymer ?
#
loop_
_entity_poly.entity_id
_entity_poly.type
_entity_poly.pdbx_seq_one_letter_code
_entity_poly.pdbx_strand_id
1 'polypeptide(L)'
;FPGRPPEPTTESLSILSSVVKESHADAGVAYDGDADRMALVDESGGVVPMDQLIAAYSAYLVSAEGEKAIVVPVDASMCIEESVEEAGGVVIRTQVGDVNIARAVLEHKAALGAETSGAWISPDYSLCPDGILSSMLVLAAVSSERLNTTLSDFVRPIPRYPMLL
;
A
#
# COMPACT_ATOMS: atom_id res chain seq x y z
N PHE A 1 15.63 6.89 -17.88
CA PHE A 1 14.75 7.72 -17.05
C PHE A 1 15.49 9.01 -16.65
N PRO A 2 15.38 10.11 -17.43
CA PRO A 2 16.19 11.32 -17.21
C PRO A 2 15.72 12.22 -16.06
N GLY A 3 14.45 12.13 -15.63
CA GLY A 3 13.89 12.98 -14.57
C GLY A 3 14.20 12.49 -13.14
N ARG A 4 14.33 11.17 -12.95
CA ARG A 4 14.73 10.49 -11.71
C ARG A 4 15.05 9.01 -12.01
N PRO A 5 15.76 8.28 -11.13
CA PRO A 5 15.77 6.82 -11.16
C PRO A 5 14.33 6.26 -11.15
N PRO A 6 14.06 5.13 -11.82
CA PRO A 6 12.71 4.58 -11.92
C PRO A 6 12.15 4.15 -10.57
N GLU A 7 12.99 3.67 -9.65
CA GLU A 7 12.55 3.23 -8.32
C GLU A 7 12.01 4.39 -7.46
N PRO A 8 10.76 4.31 -6.95
CA PRO A 8 10.14 5.37 -6.18
C PRO A 8 10.60 5.34 -4.71
N THR A 9 11.77 5.91 -4.45
CA THR A 9 12.29 6.14 -3.09
C THR A 9 12.02 7.57 -2.62
N THR A 10 12.10 7.83 -1.31
CA THR A 10 11.96 9.19 -0.73
C THR A 10 12.86 10.23 -1.43
N GLU A 11 14.10 9.86 -1.75
CA GLU A 11 15.02 10.75 -2.46
C GLU A 11 14.55 11.03 -3.89
N SER A 12 14.16 9.97 -4.62
CA SER A 12 13.69 10.08 -6.00
C SER A 12 12.38 10.88 -6.15
N LEU A 13 11.56 10.91 -5.09
CA LEU A 13 10.24 11.55 -5.07
C LEU A 13 10.27 12.99 -4.58
N SER A 14 11.44 13.55 -4.27
CA SER A 14 11.58 14.94 -3.79
C SER A 14 10.86 15.98 -4.65
N ILE A 15 10.94 15.87 -5.99
CA ILE A 15 10.23 16.77 -6.91
C ILE A 15 8.70 16.60 -6.80
N LEU A 16 8.20 15.36 -6.78
CA LEU A 16 6.78 15.09 -6.63
C LEU A 16 6.25 15.66 -5.30
N SER A 17 6.98 15.43 -4.20
CA SER A 17 6.68 15.98 -2.88
C SER A 17 6.58 17.50 -2.87
N SER A 18 7.49 18.20 -3.56
CA SER A 18 7.41 19.66 -3.69
C SER A 18 6.19 20.09 -4.51
N VAL A 19 5.93 19.42 -5.64
CA VAL A 19 4.77 19.75 -6.50
C VAL A 19 3.45 19.56 -5.75
N VAL A 20 3.29 18.49 -4.97
CA VAL A 20 2.08 18.28 -4.16
C VAL A 20 1.87 19.45 -3.19
N LYS A 21 2.91 19.86 -2.47
CA LYS A 21 2.86 21.01 -1.54
C LYS A 21 2.52 22.32 -2.24
N GLU A 22 3.19 22.60 -3.35
CA GLU A 22 3.06 23.87 -4.09
C GLU A 22 1.72 23.99 -4.80
N SER A 23 1.15 22.87 -5.24
CA SER A 23 -0.15 22.83 -5.93
C SER A 23 -1.34 22.64 -4.99
N HIS A 24 -1.09 22.39 -3.69
CA HIS A 24 -2.12 22.00 -2.73
C HIS A 24 -2.94 20.79 -3.20
N ALA A 25 -2.28 19.83 -3.85
CA ALA A 25 -2.92 18.59 -4.27
C ALA A 25 -3.22 17.69 -3.06
N ASP A 26 -4.32 16.94 -3.12
CA ASP A 26 -4.72 16.01 -2.05
C ASP A 26 -3.80 14.79 -1.94
N ALA A 27 -3.11 14.43 -3.03
CA ALA A 27 -2.17 13.32 -3.10
C ALA A 27 -1.24 13.43 -4.31
N GLY A 28 -0.09 12.77 -4.22
CA GLY A 28 0.79 12.45 -5.35
C GLY A 28 0.93 10.94 -5.51
N VAL A 29 1.08 10.48 -6.76
CA VAL A 29 1.30 9.06 -7.08
C VAL A 29 2.56 8.94 -7.93
N ALA A 30 3.40 7.97 -7.60
CA ALA A 30 4.56 7.60 -8.37
C ALA A 30 4.58 6.09 -8.64
N TYR A 31 5.18 5.73 -9.77
CA TYR A 31 5.35 4.35 -10.19
C TYR A 31 6.81 4.04 -10.47
N ASP A 32 7.15 2.75 -10.55
CA ASP A 32 8.46 2.31 -11.00
C ASP A 32 8.56 2.28 -12.54
N GLY A 33 9.49 1.51 -13.11
CA GLY A 33 9.82 1.56 -14.54
C GLY A 33 8.74 1.03 -15.46
N ASP A 34 8.05 -0.04 -15.06
CA ASP A 34 6.94 -0.67 -15.78
C ASP A 34 5.58 -0.50 -15.07
N ALA A 35 5.57 0.19 -13.93
CA ALA A 35 4.41 0.58 -13.14
C ALA A 35 3.69 -0.58 -12.42
N ASP A 36 4.40 -1.67 -12.15
CA ASP A 36 3.93 -2.74 -11.29
C ASP A 36 3.91 -2.35 -9.80
N ARG A 37 4.72 -1.34 -9.42
CA ARG A 37 4.81 -0.77 -8.07
C ARG A 37 4.27 0.63 -8.01
N MET A 38 3.69 0.97 -6.86
CA MET A 38 3.28 2.33 -6.53
C MET A 38 3.95 2.86 -5.27
N ALA A 39 4.03 4.18 -5.18
CA ALA A 39 4.28 4.92 -3.95
C ALA A 39 3.37 6.14 -3.90
N LEU A 40 2.94 6.51 -2.70
CA LEU A 40 2.06 7.65 -2.48
C LEU A 40 2.76 8.77 -1.73
N VAL A 41 2.39 9.99 -2.08
CA VAL A 41 2.76 11.22 -1.38
C VAL A 41 1.47 11.81 -0.83
N ASP A 42 1.44 12.07 0.48
CA ASP A 42 0.29 12.68 1.15
C ASP A 42 0.15 14.18 0.83
N GLU A 43 -0.96 14.77 1.23
CA GLU A 43 -1.30 16.19 1.01
C GLU A 43 -0.28 17.16 1.64
N SER A 44 0.51 16.69 2.61
CA SER A 44 1.59 17.45 3.23
C SER A 44 2.93 17.30 2.49
N GLY A 45 2.94 16.59 1.36
CA GLY A 45 4.13 16.26 0.56
C GLY A 45 5.04 15.20 1.19
N GLY A 46 4.56 14.47 2.20
CA GLY A 46 5.27 13.36 2.82
C GLY A 46 5.11 12.08 2.01
N VAL A 47 6.20 11.35 1.76
CA VAL A 47 6.09 10.00 1.19
C VAL A 47 5.48 9.08 2.25
N VAL A 48 4.36 8.46 1.92
CA VAL A 48 3.62 7.56 2.80
C VAL A 48 4.43 6.27 2.95
N PRO A 49 4.75 5.80 4.17
CA PRO A 49 5.46 4.54 4.34
C PRO A 49 4.61 3.36 3.93
N MET A 50 5.22 2.47 3.15
CA MET A 50 4.48 1.35 2.55
C MET A 50 3.87 0.43 3.60
N ASP A 51 4.58 0.10 4.69
CA ASP A 51 4.01 -0.74 5.75
C ASP A 51 2.75 -0.13 6.39
N GLN A 52 2.75 1.17 6.65
CA GLN A 52 1.58 1.86 7.21
C GLN A 52 0.43 1.88 6.22
N LEU A 53 0.74 2.07 4.93
CA LEU A 53 -0.25 2.08 3.87
C LEU A 53 -0.90 0.71 3.67
N ILE A 54 -0.09 -0.36 3.66
CA ILE A 54 -0.57 -1.75 3.60
C ILE A 54 -1.47 -2.01 4.81
N ALA A 55 -1.02 -1.69 6.01
CA ALA A 55 -1.77 -1.94 7.25
C ALA A 55 -3.13 -1.22 7.25
N ALA A 56 -3.16 0.08 6.96
CA ALA A 56 -4.39 0.88 6.95
C ALA A 56 -5.37 0.39 5.87
N TYR A 57 -4.88 0.13 4.66
CA TYR A 57 -5.71 -0.33 3.56
C TYR A 57 -6.23 -1.76 3.78
N SER A 58 -5.40 -2.65 4.33
CA SER A 58 -5.79 -4.02 4.67
C SER A 58 -6.87 -4.05 5.75
N ALA A 59 -6.71 -3.26 6.83
CA ALA A 59 -7.72 -3.14 7.87
C ALA A 59 -9.05 -2.58 7.34
N TYR A 60 -8.99 -1.60 6.43
CA TYR A 60 -10.17 -1.09 5.72
C TYR A 60 -10.89 -2.16 4.91
N LEU A 61 -10.16 -2.96 4.11
CA LEU A 61 -10.73 -4.03 3.29
C LEU A 61 -11.41 -5.10 4.16
N VAL A 62 -10.71 -5.58 5.18
CA VAL A 62 -11.26 -6.57 6.13
C VAL A 62 -12.53 -6.04 6.81
N SER A 63 -12.52 -4.78 7.25
CA SER A 63 -13.70 -4.13 7.85
C SER A 63 -14.87 -3.91 6.89
N ALA A 64 -14.64 -4.00 5.58
CA ALA A 64 -15.68 -3.85 4.55
C ALA A 64 -16.22 -5.20 4.06
N GLU A 65 -15.38 -6.22 4.00
CA GLU A 65 -15.69 -7.50 3.35
C GLU A 65 -15.85 -8.69 4.32
N GLY A 66 -15.50 -8.51 5.60
CA GLY A 66 -15.53 -9.56 6.63
C GLY A 66 -14.17 -10.28 6.79
N GLU A 67 -14.17 -11.38 7.56
CA GLU A 67 -12.96 -12.18 7.88
C GLU A 67 -12.25 -12.69 6.60
N LYS A 68 -11.35 -11.87 6.05
CA LYS A 68 -10.53 -12.21 4.89
C LYS A 68 -9.05 -12.25 5.25
N ALA A 69 -8.33 -13.07 4.50
CA ALA A 69 -6.88 -13.16 4.58
C ALA A 69 -6.21 -12.00 3.82
N ILE A 70 -5.09 -11.53 4.33
CA ILE A 70 -4.19 -10.57 3.70
C ILE A 70 -2.82 -11.24 3.56
N VAL A 71 -2.25 -11.24 2.36
CA VAL A 71 -0.97 -11.91 2.09
C VAL A 71 0.13 -10.87 2.03
N VAL A 72 1.16 -11.04 2.86
CA VAL A 72 2.37 -10.21 2.83
C VAL A 72 3.62 -11.07 2.99
N PRO A 73 4.79 -10.61 2.50
CA PRO A 73 6.02 -11.34 2.71
C PRO A 73 6.53 -11.23 4.16
N VAL A 74 7.51 -12.08 4.51
CA VAL A 74 8.09 -12.17 5.87
C VAL A 74 8.87 -10.92 6.30
N ASP A 75 9.31 -10.09 5.35
CA ASP A 75 10.01 -8.82 5.60
C ASP A 75 9.06 -7.64 5.83
N ALA A 76 7.75 -7.82 5.65
CA ALA A 76 6.75 -6.80 5.93
C ALA A 76 6.57 -6.59 7.45
N SER A 77 6.37 -5.35 7.87
CA SER A 77 6.29 -4.99 9.28
C SER A 77 5.14 -5.67 10.03
N MET A 78 5.33 -5.89 11.34
CA MET A 78 4.30 -6.45 12.22
C MET A 78 3.07 -5.54 12.40
N CYS A 79 3.18 -4.24 12.09
CA CYS A 79 2.02 -3.33 12.16
C CYS A 79 0.87 -3.76 11.23
N ILE A 80 1.18 -4.49 10.15
CA ILE A 80 0.16 -5.03 9.23
C ILE A 80 -0.63 -6.14 9.92
N GLU A 81 0.06 -7.03 10.64
CA GLU A 81 -0.57 -8.14 11.37
C GLU A 81 -1.48 -7.60 12.49
N GLU A 82 -0.97 -6.68 13.30
CA GLU A 82 -1.76 -6.03 14.37
C GLU A 82 -3.03 -5.36 13.81
N SER A 83 -2.90 -4.58 12.74
CA SER A 83 -4.04 -3.84 12.16
C SER A 83 -5.08 -4.75 11.50
N VAL A 84 -4.63 -5.84 10.87
CA VAL A 84 -5.52 -6.82 10.23
C VAL A 84 -6.26 -7.65 11.28
N GLU A 85 -5.57 -8.10 12.33
CA GLU A 85 -6.19 -8.85 13.44
C GLU A 85 -7.20 -8.00 14.21
N GLU A 86 -6.90 -6.72 14.48
CA GLU A 86 -7.83 -5.78 15.11
C GLU A 86 -9.11 -5.58 14.29
N ALA A 87 -9.01 -5.65 12.95
CA ALA A 87 -10.15 -5.59 12.05
C ALA A 87 -10.92 -6.93 11.91
N GLY A 88 -10.43 -8.01 12.53
CA GLY A 88 -11.02 -9.35 12.46
C GLY A 88 -10.55 -10.21 11.28
N GLY A 89 -9.43 -9.84 10.65
CA GLY A 89 -8.82 -10.58 9.55
C GLY A 89 -7.66 -11.47 10.00
N VAL A 90 -6.99 -12.09 9.04
CA VAL A 90 -5.77 -12.88 9.29
C VAL A 90 -4.69 -12.53 8.27
N VAL A 91 -3.43 -12.56 8.71
CA VAL A 91 -2.27 -12.39 7.81
C VAL A 91 -1.67 -13.73 7.43
N ILE A 92 -1.38 -13.90 6.15
CA ILE A 92 -0.62 -15.03 5.61
C ILE A 92 0.76 -14.54 5.20
N ARG A 93 1.79 -15.12 5.80
CA ARG A 93 3.19 -14.80 5.50
C ARG A 93 3.74 -15.67 4.38
N THR A 94 4.50 -15.05 3.47
CA THR A 94 5.15 -15.74 2.34
C THR A 94 6.63 -15.40 2.25
N GLN A 95 7.39 -16.16 1.44
CA GLN A 95 8.72 -15.71 1.02
C GLN A 95 8.58 -14.49 0.11
N VAL A 96 9.55 -13.58 0.17
CA VAL A 96 9.62 -12.37 -0.69
C VAL A 96 9.46 -12.76 -2.16
N GLY A 97 8.73 -11.94 -2.92
CA GLY A 97 8.47 -12.11 -4.34
C GLY A 97 6.98 -12.24 -4.68
N ASP A 98 6.52 -11.36 -5.55
CA ASP A 98 5.18 -11.32 -6.17
C ASP A 98 4.58 -12.68 -6.58
N VAL A 99 5.37 -13.59 -7.16
CA VAL A 99 4.89 -14.93 -7.55
C VAL A 99 4.45 -15.77 -6.34
N ASN A 100 5.16 -15.64 -5.21
CA ASN A 100 4.78 -16.35 -3.97
C ASN A 100 3.49 -15.77 -3.40
N ILE A 101 3.34 -14.45 -3.46
CA ILE A 101 2.13 -13.75 -3.04
C ILE A 101 0.95 -14.13 -3.92
N ALA A 102 1.08 -14.10 -5.24
CA ALA A 102 0.02 -14.47 -6.16
C ALA A 102 -0.50 -15.90 -5.91
N ARG A 103 0.42 -16.85 -5.64
CA ARG A 103 0.07 -18.24 -5.28
C ARG A 103 -0.70 -18.31 -3.97
N ALA A 104 -0.23 -17.63 -2.92
CA ALA A 104 -0.88 -17.62 -1.62
C ALA A 104 -2.23 -16.89 -1.64
N VAL A 105 -2.35 -15.80 -2.41
CA VAL A 105 -3.62 -15.09 -2.63
C VAL A 105 -4.66 -16.05 -3.22
N LEU A 106 -4.26 -16.84 -4.22
CA LEU A 106 -5.15 -17.83 -4.84
C LEU A 106 -5.50 -18.98 -3.89
N GLU A 107 -4.51 -19.52 -3.16
CA GLU A 107 -4.68 -20.64 -2.23
C GLU A 107 -5.63 -20.28 -1.07
N HIS A 108 -5.43 -19.10 -0.49
CA HIS A 108 -6.18 -18.65 0.70
C HIS A 108 -7.40 -17.78 0.36
N LYS A 109 -7.66 -17.53 -0.92
CA LYS A 109 -8.72 -16.61 -1.39
C LYS A 109 -8.65 -15.26 -0.66
N ALA A 110 -7.43 -14.74 -0.55
CA ALA A 110 -7.13 -13.51 0.18
C ALA A 110 -7.79 -12.30 -0.49
N ALA A 111 -8.04 -11.24 0.28
CA ALA A 111 -8.56 -9.97 -0.25
C ALA A 111 -7.48 -9.17 -0.99
N LEU A 112 -6.23 -9.30 -0.54
CA LEU A 112 -5.10 -8.52 -1.03
C LEU A 112 -3.81 -9.32 -0.87
N GLY A 113 -2.91 -9.20 -1.84
CA GLY A 113 -1.49 -9.50 -1.68
C GLY A 113 -0.67 -8.21 -1.79
N ALA A 114 0.24 -7.93 -0.87
CA ALA A 114 0.98 -6.67 -0.86
C ALA A 114 2.44 -6.83 -0.45
N GLU A 115 3.36 -6.32 -1.27
CA GLU A 115 4.77 -6.13 -0.91
C GLU A 115 5.07 -4.72 -0.45
N THR A 116 6.05 -4.61 0.45
CA THR A 116 6.61 -3.32 0.92
C THR A 116 7.37 -2.57 -0.17
N SER A 117 7.68 -3.24 -1.29
CA SER A 117 8.19 -2.63 -2.53
C SER A 117 7.14 -1.81 -3.30
N GLY A 118 5.85 -1.95 -2.95
CA GLY A 118 4.72 -1.32 -3.64
C GLY A 118 4.04 -2.20 -4.68
N ALA A 119 4.48 -3.45 -4.86
CA ALA A 119 3.87 -4.44 -5.76
C ALA A 119 2.67 -5.10 -5.07
N TRP A 120 1.47 -4.72 -5.50
CA TRP A 120 0.21 -5.13 -4.86
C TRP A 120 -0.71 -5.84 -5.86
N ILE A 121 -1.36 -6.90 -5.38
CA ILE A 121 -2.21 -7.82 -6.15
C ILE A 121 -3.63 -7.78 -5.59
N SER A 122 -4.57 -7.34 -6.41
CA SER A 122 -6.01 -7.29 -6.09
C SER A 122 -6.76 -8.38 -6.88
N PRO A 123 -7.04 -9.55 -6.27
CA PRO A 123 -7.51 -10.75 -6.97
C PRO A 123 -8.87 -10.63 -7.64
N ASP A 124 -9.69 -9.66 -7.23
CA ASP A 124 -10.96 -9.34 -7.91
C ASP A 124 -10.75 -8.78 -9.33
N TYR A 125 -9.54 -8.31 -9.65
CA TYR A 125 -9.18 -7.73 -10.95
C TYR A 125 -8.08 -8.51 -11.66
N SER A 126 -6.98 -8.83 -10.96
CA SER A 126 -5.80 -9.48 -11.53
C SER A 126 -5.00 -10.21 -10.46
N LEU A 127 -4.31 -11.28 -10.85
CA LEU A 127 -3.32 -11.98 -10.02
C LEU A 127 -1.88 -11.51 -10.29
N CYS A 128 -1.71 -10.42 -11.03
CA CYS A 128 -0.43 -9.76 -11.26
C CYS A 128 -0.36 -8.45 -10.47
N PRO A 129 0.84 -8.02 -10.03
CA PRO A 129 1.00 -6.71 -9.43
C PRO A 129 0.57 -5.59 -10.40
N ASP A 130 -0.14 -4.60 -9.88
CA ASP A 130 -0.60 -3.44 -10.66
C ASP A 130 -0.57 -2.19 -9.78
N GLY A 131 0.49 -1.37 -9.92
CA GLY A 131 0.67 -0.16 -9.15
C GLY A 131 -0.42 0.88 -9.44
N ILE A 132 -0.87 0.98 -10.69
CA ILE A 132 -1.89 1.94 -11.11
C ILE A 132 -3.21 1.59 -10.41
N LEU A 133 -3.68 0.36 -10.56
CA LEU A 133 -4.89 -0.12 -9.89
C LEU A 133 -4.80 0.05 -8.37
N SER A 134 -3.68 -0.35 -7.78
CA SER A 134 -3.47 -0.29 -6.32
C SER A 134 -3.53 1.14 -5.79
N SER A 135 -2.90 2.09 -6.48
CA SER A 135 -2.98 3.50 -6.11
C SER A 135 -4.41 4.06 -6.24
N MET A 136 -5.14 3.69 -7.30
CA MET A 136 -6.53 4.11 -7.50
C MET A 136 -7.45 3.54 -6.43
N LEU A 137 -7.27 2.28 -6.03
CA LEU A 137 -8.08 1.64 -5.00
C LEU A 137 -7.88 2.29 -3.63
N VAL A 138 -6.64 2.66 -3.27
CA VAL A 138 -6.38 3.42 -2.05
C VAL A 138 -7.04 4.80 -2.12
N LEU A 139 -6.84 5.54 -3.23
CA LEU A 139 -7.42 6.88 -3.38
C LEU A 139 -8.95 6.85 -3.38
N ALA A 140 -9.56 5.83 -3.97
CA ALA A 140 -11.00 5.60 -3.93
C ALA A 140 -11.49 5.29 -2.51
N ALA A 141 -10.72 4.53 -1.71
CA ALA A 141 -11.06 4.27 -0.33
C ALA A 141 -11.07 5.56 0.50
N VAL A 142 -10.00 6.35 0.47
CA VAL A 142 -9.90 7.57 1.30
C VAL A 142 -10.89 8.67 0.89
N SER A 143 -11.23 8.74 -0.41
CA SER A 143 -12.24 9.67 -0.93
C SER A 143 -13.69 9.15 -0.84
N SER A 144 -13.90 7.91 -0.42
CA SER A 144 -15.24 7.35 -0.28
C SER A 144 -16.03 8.07 0.82
N GLU A 145 -17.36 8.13 0.69
CA GLU A 145 -18.24 8.71 1.72
C GLU A 145 -18.08 8.06 3.10
N ARG A 146 -17.62 6.80 3.13
CA ARG A 146 -17.36 6.04 4.37
C ARG A 146 -16.17 6.58 5.15
N LEU A 147 -15.10 7.00 4.46
CA LEU A 147 -13.88 7.50 5.10
C LEU A 147 -13.77 9.02 5.04
N ASN A 148 -13.91 9.60 3.85
CA ASN A 148 -13.81 11.03 3.58
C ASN A 148 -12.65 11.69 4.35
N THR A 149 -11.43 11.21 4.11
CA THR A 149 -10.23 11.54 4.89
C THR A 149 -9.03 11.78 3.98
N THR A 150 -7.93 12.33 4.53
CA THR A 150 -6.68 12.53 3.80
C THR A 150 -5.78 11.30 3.90
N LEU A 151 -4.76 11.20 3.03
CA LEU A 151 -3.80 10.10 3.10
C LEU A 151 -3.03 10.11 4.42
N SER A 152 -2.62 11.30 4.91
CA SER A 152 -1.87 11.38 6.17
C SER A 152 -2.73 10.97 7.38
N ASP A 153 -4.01 11.36 7.41
CA ASP A 153 -4.96 10.95 8.45
C ASP A 153 -5.26 9.44 8.38
N PHE A 154 -5.37 8.89 7.17
CA PHE A 154 -5.68 7.47 6.95
C PHE A 154 -4.61 6.54 7.53
N VAL A 155 -3.32 6.90 7.40
CA VAL A 155 -2.21 6.06 7.89
C VAL A 155 -1.76 6.41 9.30
N ARG A 156 -2.14 7.58 9.84
CA ARG A 156 -1.71 8.08 11.16
C ARG A 156 -1.93 7.10 12.31
N PRO A 157 -3.03 6.33 12.40
CA PRO A 157 -3.25 5.40 13.51
C PRO A 157 -2.26 4.24 13.55
N ILE A 158 -1.62 3.90 12.43
CA ILE A 158 -0.76 2.73 12.33
C ILE A 158 0.58 2.99 13.03
N PRO A 159 1.04 2.13 13.96
CA PRO A 159 2.33 2.30 14.59
C PRO A 159 3.49 2.17 13.58
N ARG A 160 4.56 2.92 13.80
CA ARG A 160 5.84 2.72 13.10
C ARG A 160 6.79 1.91 13.98
N TYR A 161 7.28 0.80 13.43
CA TYR A 161 8.34 0.02 14.03
C TYR A 161 9.69 0.34 13.37
N PRO A 162 10.80 0.39 14.14
CA PRO A 162 12.12 0.51 13.56
C PRO A 162 12.44 -0.72 12.71
N MET A 163 12.87 -0.52 11.46
CA MET A 163 13.45 -1.60 10.67
C MET A 163 14.92 -1.78 11.06
N LEU A 164 15.29 -2.99 11.43
CA LEU A 164 16.69 -3.38 11.61
C LEU A 164 17.23 -3.74 10.23
N LEU A 165 18.03 -2.84 9.66
CA LEU A 165 18.78 -3.06 8.42
C LEU A 165 20.06 -3.85 8.67
#